data_AF-A0A0G2JG02-F1
#
_entry.id   AF-A0A0G2JG02-F1
#
_cell.length_a   1.000
_cell.length_b   1.000
_cell.length_c   1.000
_cell.angle_alpha   90.00
_cell.angle_beta   90.00
_cell.angle_gamma   90.00
#
_symmetry.space_group_name_H-M   'P 1'
#
loop_
_entity.id
_entity.type
_entity.pdbx_description
1 polymer ?
#
loop_
_entity_poly.entity_id
_entity_poly.type
_entity_poly.pdbx_seq_one_letter_code
_entity_poly.pdbx_strand_id
1 'polypeptide(L)' 'MTLLITGDSIVSAEAVWDHVTMANRELAFKAGDVIKVLDASNKDWWWGQIDDEEGWFPASFVRLWVNQ' A
#
# COMPACT_ATOMS: atom_id res chain seq x y z
N MET A 1 -18.38 2.51 2.73
CA MET A 1 -18.30 1.87 1.40
C MET A 1 -16.95 1.19 1.35
N THR A 2 -16.89 -0.09 1.72
CA THR A 2 -15.64 -0.87 1.68
C THR A 2 -15.33 -1.15 0.21
N LEU A 3 -14.16 -0.72 -0.26
CA LEU A 3 -13.73 -1.00 -1.62
C LEU A 3 -13.54 -2.52 -1.74
N LEU A 4 -14.51 -3.20 -2.34
CA LEU A 4 -14.38 -4.62 -2.67
C LEU A 4 -13.44 -4.66 -3.87
N ILE A 5 -12.14 -4.88 -3.63
CA ILE A 5 -11.18 -5.14 -4.70
C ILE A 5 -11.50 -6.54 -5.24
N THR A 6 -12.47 -6.60 -6.15
CA THR A 6 -12.86 -7.80 -6.87
C THR A 6 -11.79 -8.08 -7.93
N GLY A 7 -10.79 -8.88 -7.54
CA GLY A 7 -10.09 -9.89 -8.35
C GLY A 7 -9.69 -9.61 -9.81
N ASP A 8 -9.37 -8.37 -10.20
CA ASP A 8 -8.55 -8.10 -11.41
C ASP A 8 -8.03 -6.65 -11.53
N SER A 9 -8.54 -5.71 -10.72
CA SER A 9 -8.02 -4.34 -10.72
C SER A 9 -6.82 -4.24 -9.77
N ILE A 10 -5.61 -4.26 -10.34
CA ILE A 10 -4.40 -3.90 -9.59
C ILE A 10 -4.53 -2.42 -9.19
N VAL A 11 -4.65 -2.18 -7.90
CA VAL A 11 -4.68 -0.82 -7.35
C VAL A 11 -3.27 -0.48 -6.90
N SER A 12 -2.71 0.59 -7.48
CA SER A 12 -1.42 1.13 -7.07
C SER A 12 -1.62 2.31 -6.14
N ALA A 13 -0.69 2.51 -5.21
CA ALA A 13 -0.64 3.68 -4.36
C ALA A 13 0.76 4.31 -4.42
N GLU A 14 0.82 5.63 -4.44
CA GLU A 14 2.08 6.38 -4.37
C GLU A 14 2.32 6.82 -2.94
N ALA A 15 3.50 6.54 -2.39
CA ALA A 15 3.90 6.99 -1.07
C ALA A 15 4.05 8.52 -1.05
N VAL A 16 3.35 9.19 -0.13
CA VAL A 16 3.42 10.65 0.07
C VAL A 16 4.46 11.00 1.15
N TRP A 17 4.74 10.07 2.06
CA TRP A 17 5.74 10.18 3.12
C TRP A 17 6.56 8.90 3.23
N ASP A 18 7.75 9.02 3.84
CA ASP A 18 8.57 7.87 4.20
C ASP A 18 7.91 7.03 5.31
N HIS A 19 7.96 5.70 5.18
CA HIS A 19 7.67 4.77 6.27
C HIS A 19 8.94 4.03 6.65
N VAL A 20 9.61 4.51 7.70
CA VAL A 20 10.84 3.89 8.21
C VAL A 20 10.46 2.97 9.37
N THR A 21 10.71 1.68 9.19
CA THR A 21 10.37 0.64 10.17
C THR A 21 11.46 -0.42 10.25
N MET A 22 11.58 -1.06 11.40
CA MET A 22 12.44 -2.23 11.63
C MET A 22 11.60 -3.48 11.93
N ALA A 23 10.27 -3.38 11.84
CA ALA A 23 9.38 -4.48 12.10
C ALA A 23 9.34 -5.42 10.89
N ASN A 24 9.69 -6.70 11.08
CA ASN A 24 9.76 -7.71 10.01
C ASN A 24 8.44 -7.97 9.26
N ARG A 25 7.32 -7.37 9.66
CA ARG A 25 6.01 -7.53 9.01
C ARG A 25 5.54 -6.25 8.32
N GLU A 26 6.28 -5.17 8.43
CA GLU A 26 5.92 -3.88 7.84
C GLU A 26 6.77 -3.62 6.60
N LEU A 27 6.17 -2.98 5.60
CA LEU A 27 6.81 -2.63 4.35
C LEU A 27 7.45 -1.24 4.49
N ALA A 28 8.78 -1.16 4.45
CA ALA A 28 9.48 0.11 4.44
C ALA A 28 9.49 0.74 3.04
N PHE A 29 9.36 2.06 2.95
CA PHE A 29 9.43 2.79 1.67
C PHE A 29 9.75 4.27 1.85
N LYS A 30 10.05 4.92 0.72
CA LYS A 30 10.30 6.36 0.59
C LYS A 30 9.15 7.06 -0.10
N ALA A 31 8.97 8.35 0.19
CA ALA A 31 8.05 9.19 -0.56
C ALA A 31 8.39 9.13 -2.07
N GLY A 32 7.36 8.91 -2.90
CA GLY A 32 7.46 8.70 -4.34
C GLY A 32 7.47 7.24 -4.79
N ASP A 33 7.69 6.28 -3.87
CA ASP A 33 7.63 4.87 -4.22
C ASP A 33 6.20 4.45 -4.59
N VAL A 34 6.08 3.55 -5.57
CA VAL A 34 4.80 2.99 -6.02
C VAL A 34 4.61 1.61 -5.40
N ILE A 35 3.55 1.47 -4.63
CA ILE A 35 3.19 0.27 -3.90
C ILE A 35 2.03 -0.41 -4.61
N LYS A 36 2.18 -1.69 -4.90
CA LYS A 36 1.05 -2.53 -5.33
C LYS A 36 0.22 -2.89 -4.10
N VAL A 37 -1.02 -2.43 -4.04
CA VAL A 37 -1.92 -2.71 -2.92
C VAL A 37 -2.57 -4.08 -3.13
N LEU A 38 -2.32 -5.01 -2.19
CA LEU A 38 -2.81 -6.38 -2.22
C LEU A 38 -4.05 -6.57 -1.34
N ASP A 39 -4.12 -5.88 -0.20
CA ASP A 39 -5.28 -5.87 0.70
C ASP A 39 -5.48 -4.47 1.31
N ALA A 40 -6.65 -3.88 1.07
CA ALA A 40 -7.09 -2.60 1.65
C ALA A 40 -8.41 -2.72 2.45
N SER A 41 -8.69 -3.92 2.98
CA SER A 41 -9.92 -4.20 3.75
C SER A 41 -9.94 -3.51 5.12
N ASN A 42 -8.77 -3.23 5.69
CA ASN A 42 -8.61 -2.45 6.91
C ASN A 42 -8.43 -0.95 6.59
N LYS A 43 -8.98 -0.08 7.43
CA LYS A 43 -8.98 1.38 7.22
C LYS A 43 -7.63 2.06 7.50
N ASP A 44 -6.80 1.48 8.36
CA ASP A 44 -5.58 2.12 8.89
C ASP A 44 -4.32 1.46 8.31
N TRP A 45 -4.37 0.16 8.03
CA TRP A 45 -3.22 -0.64 7.60
C TRP A 45 -3.54 -1.50 6.39
N TRP A 46 -2.74 -1.39 5.35
CA TRP A 46 -2.88 -2.15 4.11
C TRP A 46 -1.73 -3.12 3.92
N TRP A 47 -1.99 -4.22 3.21
CA TRP A 47 -0.95 -5.13 2.75
C TRP A 47 -0.57 -4.74 1.33
N GLY A 48 0.72 -4.61 1.06
CA GLY A 48 1.20 -4.27 -0.27
C GLY A 48 2.59 -4.79 -0.55
N GLN A 49 3.03 -4.52 -1.78
CA GLN A 49 4.25 -5.06 -2.35
C GLN A 49 5.03 -3.96 -3.07
N ILE A 50 6.35 -3.94 -2.85
CA ILE A 50 7.35 -3.24 -3.67
C ILE A 50 8.37 -4.30 -4.09
N ASP A 51 8.61 -4.44 -5.39
CA ASP A 51 9.44 -5.52 -5.96
C ASP A 51 9.04 -6.90 -5.41
N ASP A 52 9.94 -7.59 -4.69
CA ASP A 52 9.71 -8.90 -4.08
C ASP A 52 9.38 -8.83 -2.58
N GLU A 53 9.31 -7.62 -1.99
CA GLU A 53 9.02 -7.41 -0.57
C GLU A 53 7.54 -7.11 -0.35
N GLU A 54 6.91 -7.85 0.56
CA GLU A 54 5.54 -7.64 1.00
C GLU A 54 5.48 -7.28 2.49
N GLY A 55 4.56 -6.40 2.85
CA GLY A 55 4.41 -5.99 4.24
C GLY A 55 3.19 -5.11 4.49
N TRP A 56 2.91 -4.92 5.78
CA TRP A 56 1.91 -3.98 6.26
C TRP A 56 2.43 -2.55 6.18
N PHE A 57 1.58 -1.62 5.77
CA PHE A 57 1.91 -0.20 5.82
C PHE A 57 0.69 0.66 6.17
N PRO A 58 0.92 1.86 6.73
CA PRO A 58 -0.16 2.78 7.06
C PRO A 58 -0.83 3.33 5.80
N ALA A 59 -2.14 3.12 5.67
CA ALA A 59 -2.96 3.60 4.57
C ALA A 59 -2.90 5.13 4.40
N SER A 60 -2.70 5.85 5.52
CA SER A 60 -2.61 7.30 5.52
C SER A 60 -1.36 7.84 4.84
N PHE A 61 -0.31 7.03 4.64
CA PHE A 61 0.98 7.49 4.10
C PHE A 61 1.02 7.47 2.57
N VAL A 62 -0.03 6.99 1.93
CA VAL A 62 -0.08 6.78 0.50
C VAL A 62 -1.29 7.47 -0.12
N ARG A 63 -1.20 7.75 -1.41
CA ARG A 63 -2.33 8.19 -2.23
C ARG A 63 -2.66 7.11 -3.25
N LEU A 64 -3.90 6.63 -3.22
CA LEU A 64 -4.42 5.72 -4.24
C LEU A 64 -4.34 6.36 -5.63
N TRP A 65 -3.66 5.69 -6.55
CA TRP A 65 -3.70 5.98 -7.97
C TRP A 65 -4.75 5.08 -8.61
N VAL A 66 -5.88 5.68 -9.00
CA VAL A 66 -6.85 5.05 -9.90
C VAL A 66 -6.68 5.75 -11.24
N ASN A 67 -6.06 5.08 -12.22
CA ASN A 67 -6.15 5.56 -13.59
C ASN A 67 -7.60 5.35 -14.04
N GLN A 68 -8.30 6.47 -14.30
CA GLN A 68 -9.63 6.49 -14.91
C GLN A 68 -9.57 6.04 -16.37
#